data_AF-Q5H269-F1
#
_entry.id   AF-Q5H269-F1
#
_cell.length_a   1.000
_cell.length_b   1.000
_cell.length_c   1.000
_cell.angle_alpha   90.00
_cell.angle_beta   90.00
_cell.angle_gamma   90.00
#
_symmetry.space_group_name_H-M   'P 1'
#
loop_
_entity.id
_entity.type
_entity.pdbx_description
1 polymer ?
#
loop_
_entity_poly.entity_id
_entity_poly.type
_entity_poly.pdbx_seq_one_letter_code
_entity_poly.pdbx_strand_id
1 'polypeptide(L)'
;MPGLKIKITTAGRQALVNAEQTGTRAVTIAAVGLTSAAFVAQAGLTALPSEIKRLTTIGGLVTAKDTIHVSVRDESSAAYSCYGFGLYLADGTLFGAYGQSELLVEKSGAASVLLALDVVFTDVDTAQIIFGDINFTDPAATINVPGVVRLATDAQAIAGMDKERALSPSNLLAALDQRLGERGPTEYIKDLLSRSTAAAARSALGIRTAALSDAGHGNGLDADMLDGRQGDWYRDFRNMLNVPQSFLLPGQIVVMASLYPPNGLLVCDGAEISRAKYAALFAAIGTVYGAGDGSTTFNVPKIKEGTVITHTSAATAVGSYDPGQVISHTHGASAAAVGDHAHYTAINAAGNHAHGASAGAAGDHAHYAWTDAQGHHAHGGSTSASGDHQHPGVIPSSVINGYGIYRERDNDAAPSDGWTGAGGNHAHSFGTDGAGSHGHNISMNGVGNHTHGIGIAEGGNHVHDVDHRGAGAHAHTITVNAAGGIDNLPAGLRMTYCIAY
;
A
#
# COMPACT_ATOMS: atom_id res chain seq x y z
N MET A 1 76.70 55.07 -8.54
CA MET A 1 77.58 55.77 -7.56
C MET A 1 77.12 57.23 -7.50
N PRO A 2 77.47 58.06 -6.49
CA PRO A 2 77.22 59.50 -6.62
C PRO A 2 78.04 60.05 -7.79
N GLY A 3 77.39 60.67 -8.77
CA GLY A 3 78.05 61.17 -9.98
C GLY A 3 78.99 62.36 -9.70
N LEU A 4 79.92 62.58 -10.63
CA LEU A 4 80.98 63.60 -10.49
C LEU A 4 80.38 65.01 -10.59
N LYS A 5 80.61 65.84 -9.58
CA LYS A 5 80.01 67.17 -9.46
C LYS A 5 80.79 68.21 -10.27
N ILE A 6 80.37 68.45 -11.51
CA ILE A 6 81.01 69.41 -12.41
C ILE A 6 80.66 70.86 -12.02
N LYS A 7 81.59 71.80 -12.20
CA LYS A 7 81.32 73.24 -12.09
C LYS A 7 81.28 73.90 -13.46
N ILE A 8 80.15 74.53 -13.76
CA ILE A 8 79.91 75.32 -14.97
C ILE A 8 80.65 76.66 -14.85
N THR A 9 81.32 77.08 -15.92
CA THR A 9 82.05 78.35 -15.97
C THR A 9 81.10 79.53 -16.20
N THR A 10 81.55 80.75 -15.96
CA THR A 10 80.79 81.96 -16.33
C THR A 10 80.48 82.00 -17.82
N ALA A 11 81.42 81.60 -18.68
CA ALA A 11 81.23 81.55 -20.13
C ALA A 11 80.25 80.45 -20.56
N GLY A 12 80.35 79.25 -19.97
CA GLY A 12 79.40 78.15 -20.21
C GLY A 12 77.99 78.49 -19.75
N ARG A 13 77.85 79.20 -18.63
CA ARG A 13 76.56 79.72 -18.16
C ARG A 13 76.00 80.80 -19.09
N GLN A 14 76.84 81.67 -19.64
CA GLN A 14 76.43 82.65 -20.65
C GLN A 14 76.00 82.00 -21.97
N ALA A 15 76.66 80.92 -22.41
CA ALA A 15 76.31 80.20 -23.63
C ALA A 15 74.91 79.56 -23.58
N LEU A 16 74.42 79.20 -22.38
CA LEU A 16 73.05 78.72 -22.14
C LEU A 16 71.99 79.82 -22.23
N VAL A 17 72.34 81.09 -22.13
CA VAL A 17 71.37 82.20 -22.20
C VAL A 17 70.99 82.41 -23.67
N ASN A 18 69.69 82.56 -23.96
CA ASN A 18 69.25 82.91 -25.31
C ASN A 18 69.62 84.38 -25.65
N ALA A 19 69.62 84.73 -26.94
CA ALA A 19 70.07 86.05 -27.40
C ALA A 19 69.26 87.24 -26.83
N GLU A 20 68.05 86.96 -26.35
CA GLU A 20 67.09 87.92 -25.79
C GLU A 20 67.16 88.03 -24.25
N GLN A 21 67.94 87.16 -23.59
CA GLN A 21 68.01 87.00 -22.13
C GLN A 21 66.68 86.64 -21.44
N THR A 22 65.71 86.13 -22.20
CA THR A 22 64.37 85.72 -21.76
C THR A 22 64.26 84.25 -21.35
N GLY A 23 65.26 83.42 -21.67
CA GLY A 23 65.22 81.98 -21.39
C GLY A 23 66.53 81.25 -21.70
N THR A 24 66.49 79.92 -21.60
CA THR A 24 67.62 79.05 -21.93
C THR A 24 67.60 78.59 -23.38
N ARG A 25 68.79 78.37 -23.94
CA ARG A 25 69.04 77.85 -25.29
C ARG A 25 69.80 76.52 -25.17
N ALA A 26 69.41 75.55 -25.99
CA ALA A 26 70.12 74.29 -26.07
C ALA A 26 71.58 74.47 -26.53
N VAL A 27 72.51 73.80 -25.86
CA VAL A 27 73.95 73.82 -26.18
C VAL A 27 74.46 72.42 -26.46
N THR A 28 75.28 72.27 -27.50
CA THR A 28 75.88 70.98 -27.87
C THR A 28 77.29 70.86 -27.30
N ILE A 29 77.53 69.85 -26.46
CA ILE A 29 78.89 69.49 -26.07
C ILE A 29 79.55 68.79 -27.26
N ALA A 30 80.67 69.33 -27.74
CA ALA A 30 81.35 68.91 -28.97
C ALA A 30 82.74 68.29 -28.72
N ALA A 31 83.34 68.54 -27.55
CA ALA A 31 84.58 67.89 -27.15
C ALA A 31 84.73 67.78 -25.63
N VAL A 32 85.61 66.88 -25.19
CA VAL A 32 86.11 66.79 -23.81
C VAL A 32 87.62 67.02 -23.82
N GLY A 33 88.09 68.02 -23.06
CA GLY A 33 89.50 68.22 -22.76
C GLY A 33 89.89 67.43 -21.51
N LEU A 34 91.10 66.86 -21.48
CA LEU A 34 91.68 66.18 -20.33
C LEU A 34 92.86 66.98 -19.78
N THR A 35 93.12 66.92 -18.47
CA THR A 35 94.27 67.61 -17.83
C THR A 35 95.16 66.68 -17.02
N SER A 36 96.47 66.93 -17.08
CA SER A 36 97.50 66.30 -16.22
C SER A 36 97.74 67.02 -14.90
N ALA A 37 97.06 68.14 -14.64
CA ALA A 37 97.16 68.87 -13.38
C ALA A 37 95.96 68.61 -12.47
N ALA A 38 96.23 68.28 -11.21
CA ALA A 38 95.22 68.36 -10.16
C ALA A 38 94.79 69.82 -9.95
N PHE A 39 93.48 70.08 -9.98
CA PHE A 39 92.91 71.42 -9.77
C PHE A 39 91.52 71.34 -9.15
N VAL A 40 91.07 72.44 -8.53
CA VAL A 40 89.67 72.58 -8.08
C VAL A 40 88.92 73.44 -9.09
N ALA A 41 87.80 72.93 -9.61
CA ALA A 41 87.03 73.64 -10.63
C ALA A 41 86.30 74.88 -10.05
N GLN A 42 86.42 76.02 -10.74
CA GLN A 42 85.86 77.31 -10.34
C GLN A 42 85.11 77.98 -11.50
N ALA A 43 84.10 78.79 -11.18
CA ALA A 43 83.29 79.48 -12.20
C ALA A 43 84.12 80.43 -13.09
N GLY A 44 85.20 81.01 -12.56
CA GLY A 44 86.09 81.92 -13.30
C GLY A 44 87.03 81.26 -14.30
N LEU A 45 87.00 79.93 -14.48
CA LEU A 45 87.86 79.24 -15.45
C LEU A 45 87.46 79.60 -16.90
N THR A 46 88.44 80.12 -17.65
CA THR A 46 88.30 80.43 -19.09
C THR A 46 88.87 79.34 -19.99
N ALA A 47 89.80 78.53 -19.49
CA ALA A 47 90.38 77.37 -20.15
C ALA A 47 90.70 76.27 -19.11
N LEU A 48 90.81 75.02 -19.54
CA LEU A 48 91.21 73.91 -18.67
C LEU A 48 92.71 74.03 -18.32
N PRO A 49 93.11 74.08 -17.02
CA PRO A 49 94.53 74.17 -16.65
C PRO A 49 95.29 72.95 -17.17
N SER A 50 96.48 73.14 -17.76
CA SER A 50 97.34 72.06 -18.27
C SER A 50 96.61 71.01 -19.14
N GLU A 51 95.78 71.46 -20.07
CA GLU A 51 95.07 70.58 -21.01
C GLU A 51 96.08 69.79 -21.86
N ILE A 52 96.11 68.47 -21.67
CA ILE A 52 97.01 67.54 -22.36
C ILE A 52 96.45 67.09 -23.71
N LYS A 53 95.12 67.02 -23.83
CA LYS A 53 94.45 66.55 -25.05
C LYS A 53 92.99 66.97 -25.07
N ARG A 54 92.49 67.26 -26.28
CA ARG A 54 91.06 67.40 -26.58
C ARG A 54 90.57 66.21 -27.40
N LEU A 55 89.42 65.66 -27.03
CA LEU A 55 88.78 64.50 -27.66
C LEU A 55 87.41 64.92 -28.19
N THR A 56 87.16 64.69 -29.48
CA THR A 56 85.86 64.89 -30.15
C THR A 56 85.05 63.60 -30.28
N THR A 57 85.68 62.46 -29.99
CA THR A 57 85.09 61.12 -29.87
C THR A 57 84.29 60.97 -28.57
N ILE A 58 83.23 61.78 -28.45
CA ILE A 58 82.43 61.95 -27.25
C ILE A 58 80.95 61.71 -27.53
N GLY A 59 80.26 61.07 -26.59
CA GLY A 59 78.82 60.82 -26.64
C GLY A 59 78.19 61.04 -25.28
N GLY A 60 76.88 61.20 -25.23
CA GLY A 60 76.19 61.38 -23.95
C GLY A 60 74.68 61.39 -24.06
N LEU A 61 74.04 61.16 -22.92
CA LEU A 61 72.59 61.08 -22.76
C LEU A 61 72.19 61.79 -21.47
N VAL A 62 71.05 62.49 -21.48
CA VAL A 62 70.44 63.04 -20.26
C VAL A 62 69.77 61.91 -19.50
N THR A 63 70.25 61.62 -18.29
CA THR A 63 69.77 60.50 -17.46
C THR A 63 68.90 60.96 -16.28
N ALA A 64 69.07 62.21 -15.81
CA ALA A 64 68.15 62.89 -14.90
C ALA A 64 68.21 64.40 -15.10
N LYS A 65 67.32 65.16 -14.44
CA LYS A 65 67.18 66.63 -14.56
C LYS A 65 68.46 67.42 -14.24
N ASP A 66 69.35 66.85 -13.43
CA ASP A 66 70.64 67.40 -13.02
C ASP A 66 71.84 66.56 -13.51
N THR A 67 71.58 65.41 -14.16
CA THR A 67 72.58 64.38 -14.44
C THR A 67 72.62 63.99 -15.92
N ILE A 68 73.83 63.99 -16.48
CA ILE A 68 74.15 63.42 -17.79
C ILE A 68 75.04 62.19 -17.61
N HIS A 69 74.91 61.22 -18.51
CA HIS A 69 75.93 60.22 -18.73
C HIS A 69 76.81 60.69 -19.90
N VAL A 70 78.14 60.66 -19.74
CA VAL A 70 79.09 61.02 -20.80
C VAL A 70 80.06 59.86 -21.03
N SER A 71 80.22 59.47 -22.29
CA SER A 71 81.22 58.51 -22.74
C SER A 71 82.25 59.18 -23.65
N VAL A 72 83.52 58.83 -23.45
CA VAL A 72 84.68 59.36 -24.19
C VAL A 72 85.61 58.22 -24.57
N ARG A 73 86.03 58.14 -25.84
CA ARG A 73 86.91 57.08 -26.34
C ARG A 73 88.22 57.65 -26.89
N ASP A 74 89.36 57.15 -26.42
CA ASP A 74 90.69 57.47 -26.98
C ASP A 74 91.44 56.21 -27.40
N GLU A 75 91.68 56.09 -28.70
CA GLU A 75 92.38 54.95 -29.33
C GLU A 75 93.76 55.35 -29.88
N SER A 76 94.19 56.60 -29.67
CA SER A 76 95.50 57.06 -30.11
C SER A 76 96.63 56.46 -29.26
N SER A 77 97.85 56.51 -29.79
CA SER A 77 99.07 56.12 -29.06
C SER A 77 99.51 57.11 -27.96
N ALA A 78 98.70 58.14 -27.65
CA ALA A 78 98.96 59.05 -26.55
C ALA A 78 98.95 58.30 -25.21
N ALA A 79 99.95 58.60 -24.36
CA ALA A 79 100.03 58.14 -22.98
C ALA A 79 99.90 59.36 -22.04
N TYR A 80 99.11 59.23 -20.97
CA TYR A 80 98.87 60.32 -20.03
C TYR A 80 98.31 59.84 -18.68
N SER A 81 98.58 60.63 -17.64
CA SER A 81 97.90 60.57 -16.35
C SER A 81 96.92 61.75 -16.27
N CYS A 82 95.66 61.49 -15.98
CA CYS A 82 94.55 62.46 -16.04
C CYS A 82 93.96 62.70 -14.64
N TYR A 83 93.84 63.96 -14.22
CA TYR A 83 93.32 64.38 -12.90
C TYR A 83 91.99 65.13 -12.98
N GLY A 84 91.47 65.34 -14.19
CA GLY A 84 90.24 66.09 -14.42
C GLY A 84 89.94 66.29 -15.90
N PHE A 85 88.76 66.82 -16.19
CA PHE A 85 88.26 67.04 -17.55
C PHE A 85 87.43 68.32 -17.66
N GLY A 86 87.37 68.88 -18.88
CA GLY A 86 86.53 70.01 -19.25
C GLY A 86 85.61 69.66 -20.40
N LEU A 87 84.31 69.97 -20.28
CA LEU A 87 83.35 69.87 -21.38
C LEU A 87 83.46 71.14 -22.24
N TYR A 88 83.55 70.99 -23.56
CA TYR A 88 83.71 72.09 -24.51
C TYR A 88 82.56 72.15 -25.52
N LEU A 89 82.12 73.36 -25.83
CA LEU A 89 81.17 73.65 -26.91
C LEU A 89 81.86 73.68 -28.28
N ALA A 90 81.08 73.63 -29.35
CA ALA A 90 81.59 73.64 -30.73
C ALA A 90 82.36 74.92 -31.12
N ASP A 91 82.13 76.04 -30.44
CA ASP A 91 82.86 77.29 -30.60
C ASP A 91 84.19 77.35 -29.80
N GLY A 92 84.51 76.29 -29.05
CA GLY A 92 85.70 76.19 -28.20
C GLY A 92 85.51 76.70 -26.77
N THR A 93 84.33 77.22 -26.40
CA THR A 93 83.99 77.65 -25.03
C THR A 93 84.08 76.50 -24.03
N LEU A 94 84.83 76.66 -22.93
CA LEU A 94 84.81 75.75 -21.79
C LEU A 94 83.47 75.87 -21.06
N PHE A 95 82.58 74.89 -21.25
CA PHE A 95 81.25 74.86 -20.66
C PHE A 95 81.29 74.65 -19.14
N GLY A 96 82.06 73.64 -18.71
CA GLY A 96 82.25 73.30 -17.31
C GLY A 96 83.43 72.36 -17.13
N ALA A 97 83.95 72.29 -15.91
CA ALA A 97 85.13 71.50 -15.59
C ALA A 97 84.96 70.70 -14.28
N TYR A 98 85.63 69.55 -14.22
CA TYR A 98 85.79 68.71 -13.04
C TYR A 98 87.28 68.44 -12.82
N GLY A 99 87.73 68.45 -11.58
CA GLY A 99 89.12 68.21 -11.19
C GLY A 99 89.21 67.74 -9.76
N GLN A 100 90.21 66.90 -9.48
CA GLN A 100 90.46 66.28 -8.19
C GLN A 100 91.97 66.17 -7.92
N SER A 101 92.35 65.86 -6.67
CA SER A 101 93.73 65.62 -6.27
C SER A 101 94.26 64.23 -6.63
N GLU A 102 93.37 63.26 -6.80
CA GLU A 102 93.71 61.87 -7.10
C GLU A 102 93.65 61.60 -8.62
N LEU A 103 94.36 60.57 -9.05
CA LEU A 103 94.42 60.15 -10.46
C LEU A 103 93.05 59.61 -10.90
N LEU A 104 92.43 60.25 -11.89
CA LEU A 104 91.10 59.88 -12.41
C LEU A 104 91.21 58.76 -13.46
N VAL A 105 92.18 58.85 -14.36
CA VAL A 105 92.49 57.83 -15.38
C VAL A 105 93.99 57.85 -15.68
N GLU A 106 94.60 56.68 -15.84
CA GLU A 106 95.90 56.55 -16.49
C GLU A 106 95.77 55.78 -17.81
N LYS A 107 96.43 56.28 -18.86
CA LYS A 107 96.44 55.68 -20.19
C LYS A 107 97.88 55.42 -20.63
N SER A 108 98.19 54.19 -21.02
CA SER A 108 99.42 53.87 -21.76
C SER A 108 99.20 54.03 -23.27
N GLY A 109 100.29 54.22 -24.02
CA GLY A 109 100.23 54.39 -25.47
C GLY A 109 99.83 53.13 -26.25
N ALA A 110 99.73 51.97 -25.59
CA ALA A 110 99.32 50.70 -26.18
C ALA A 110 97.86 50.30 -25.82
N ALA A 111 97.22 51.00 -24.89
CA ALA A 111 95.82 50.75 -24.50
C ALA A 111 94.89 51.77 -25.17
N SER A 112 93.71 51.34 -25.61
CA SER A 112 92.58 52.25 -25.80
C SER A 112 91.87 52.47 -24.46
N VAL A 113 91.27 53.64 -24.28
CA VAL A 113 90.47 53.97 -23.10
C VAL A 113 89.06 54.33 -23.53
N LEU A 114 88.07 53.73 -22.86
CA LEU A 114 86.69 54.20 -22.85
C LEU A 114 86.39 54.66 -21.41
N LEU A 115 86.14 55.95 -21.24
CA LEU A 115 85.76 56.57 -19.98
C LEU A 115 84.27 56.89 -20.05
N ALA A 116 83.47 56.17 -19.26
CA ALA A 116 82.02 56.38 -19.13
C ALA A 116 81.72 56.82 -17.70
N LEU A 117 81.09 57.99 -17.53
CA LEU A 117 80.89 58.60 -16.21
C LEU A 117 79.58 59.40 -16.13
N ASP A 118 78.93 59.30 -14.97
CA ASP A 118 77.76 60.10 -14.62
C ASP A 118 78.22 61.45 -14.05
N VAL A 119 77.76 62.55 -14.63
CA VAL A 119 78.14 63.92 -14.27
C VAL A 119 76.92 64.66 -13.77
N VAL A 120 77.00 65.19 -12.54
CA VAL A 120 75.93 65.94 -11.88
C VAL A 120 76.25 67.43 -11.91
N PHE A 121 75.36 68.22 -12.48
CA PHE A 121 75.45 69.68 -12.46
C PHE A 121 74.89 70.22 -11.14
N THR A 122 75.57 71.19 -10.51
CA THR A 122 75.06 71.75 -9.25
C THR A 122 73.94 72.79 -9.48
N ASP A 123 73.97 73.51 -10.61
CA ASP A 123 73.32 74.83 -10.73
C ASP A 123 72.58 75.07 -12.08
N VAL A 124 72.25 74.02 -12.85
CA VAL A 124 71.62 74.07 -14.20
C VAL A 124 70.77 72.82 -14.47
N ASP A 125 69.69 72.98 -15.24
CA ASP A 125 68.83 71.92 -15.77
C ASP A 125 69.43 71.28 -17.05
N THR A 126 69.57 69.97 -17.09
CA THR A 126 70.21 69.22 -18.18
C THR A 126 69.36 69.10 -19.45
N ALA A 127 68.07 69.43 -19.42
CA ALA A 127 67.18 69.35 -20.59
C ALA A 127 67.60 70.28 -21.76
N GLN A 128 68.58 71.17 -21.54
CA GLN A 128 69.17 72.06 -22.54
C GLN A 128 70.58 71.62 -23.00
N ILE A 129 71.04 70.43 -22.61
CA ILE A 129 72.35 69.91 -23.00
C ILE A 129 72.17 68.79 -24.02
N ILE A 130 72.73 68.99 -25.21
CA ILE A 130 72.69 68.04 -26.33
C ILE A 130 74.10 67.50 -26.56
N PHE A 131 74.20 66.26 -27.05
CA PHE A 131 75.45 65.65 -27.52
C PHE A 131 75.36 65.41 -29.02
N GLY A 132 76.53 65.31 -29.69
CA GLY A 132 76.57 64.80 -31.06
C GLY A 132 76.05 63.37 -31.13
N ASP A 133 75.41 63.01 -32.24
CA ASP A 133 75.05 61.62 -32.51
C ASP A 133 76.32 60.80 -32.76
N ILE A 134 76.78 60.14 -31.70
CA ILE A 134 77.53 58.89 -31.82
C ILE A 134 76.74 57.76 -31.15
N ASN A 135 75.67 57.33 -31.82
CA ASN A 135 75.22 55.95 -31.71
C ASN A 135 76.43 55.02 -31.96
N PHE A 136 77.09 54.59 -30.88
CA PHE A 136 77.78 53.31 -30.86
C PHE A 136 76.75 52.31 -31.39
N THR A 137 77.12 51.53 -32.42
CA THR A 137 76.14 50.72 -33.15
C THR A 137 75.56 49.66 -32.23
N ASP A 138 74.41 49.96 -31.65
CA ASP A 138 73.49 49.07 -30.98
C ASP A 138 72.56 48.49 -32.05
N PRO A 139 72.91 47.36 -32.71
CA PRO A 139 72.01 46.73 -33.65
C PRO A 139 70.73 46.30 -32.94
N ALA A 140 69.66 46.07 -33.71
CA ALA A 140 68.53 45.31 -33.18
C ALA A 140 69.03 43.94 -32.71
N ALA A 141 68.73 43.57 -31.47
CA ALA A 141 69.17 42.29 -30.91
C ALA A 141 68.62 41.13 -31.74
N THR A 142 69.45 40.11 -31.97
CA THR A 142 69.02 38.86 -32.60
C THR A 142 69.51 37.69 -31.77
N ILE A 143 69.01 36.48 -32.05
CA ILE A 143 69.46 35.24 -31.39
C ILE A 143 70.97 34.97 -31.51
N ASN A 144 71.66 35.64 -32.44
CA ASN A 144 73.10 35.47 -32.70
C ASN A 144 73.93 36.74 -32.46
N VAL A 145 73.30 37.90 -32.19
CA VAL A 145 73.97 39.22 -32.13
C VAL A 145 73.43 40.00 -30.94
N PRO A 146 74.27 40.36 -29.94
CA PRO A 146 73.86 41.23 -28.84
C PRO A 146 73.57 42.64 -29.37
N GLY A 147 72.56 43.28 -28.78
CA GLY A 147 72.07 44.59 -29.23
C GLY A 147 70.86 45.02 -28.41
N VAL A 148 70.14 46.04 -28.89
CA VAL A 148 68.97 46.61 -28.21
C VAL A 148 67.68 45.94 -28.69
N VAL A 149 66.77 45.67 -27.74
CA VAL A 149 65.45 45.08 -27.98
C VAL A 149 64.39 45.84 -27.18
N ARG A 150 63.18 45.99 -27.72
CA ARG A 150 62.06 46.61 -27.01
C ARG A 150 61.40 45.60 -26.07
N LEU A 151 60.89 46.06 -24.93
CA LEU A 151 60.06 45.22 -24.07
C LEU A 151 58.62 45.13 -24.61
N ALA A 152 57.98 44.00 -24.40
CA ALA A 152 56.56 43.79 -24.70
C ALA A 152 55.65 44.46 -23.66
N THR A 153 54.42 44.80 -24.06
CA THR A 153 53.32 45.05 -23.11
C THR A 153 52.66 43.72 -22.73
N ASP A 154 51.93 43.69 -21.62
CA ASP A 154 51.26 42.47 -21.15
C ASP A 154 50.28 41.91 -22.19
N ALA A 155 49.53 42.80 -22.87
CA ALA A 155 48.63 42.43 -23.98
C ALA A 155 49.38 41.80 -25.18
N GLN A 156 50.62 42.19 -25.44
CA GLN A 156 51.45 41.61 -26.50
C GLN A 156 52.03 40.24 -26.11
N ALA A 157 52.44 40.10 -24.84
CA ALA A 157 52.87 38.82 -24.28
C ALA A 157 51.74 37.78 -24.26
N ILE A 158 50.54 38.23 -23.86
CA ILE A 158 49.28 37.47 -23.93
C ILE A 158 48.96 37.03 -25.37
N ALA A 159 49.12 37.92 -26.35
CA ALA A 159 48.83 37.62 -27.74
C ALA A 159 49.83 36.66 -28.40
N GLY A 160 51.08 36.58 -27.91
CA GLY A 160 52.08 35.60 -28.34
C GLY A 160 52.57 35.70 -29.80
N MET A 161 52.16 36.75 -30.53
CA MET A 161 52.47 36.92 -31.98
C MET A 161 53.67 37.83 -32.28
N ASP A 162 54.13 38.61 -31.30
CA ASP A 162 55.27 39.53 -31.48
C ASP A 162 56.60 38.74 -31.44
N LYS A 163 57.49 39.01 -32.41
CA LYS A 163 58.80 38.35 -32.57
C LYS A 163 59.98 39.32 -32.42
N GLU A 164 59.71 40.60 -32.18
CA GLU A 164 60.69 41.70 -32.16
C GLU A 164 60.90 42.25 -30.74
N ARG A 165 60.19 41.72 -29.74
CA ARG A 165 60.22 42.19 -28.35
C ARG A 165 60.63 41.10 -27.37
N ALA A 166 61.31 41.54 -26.30
CA ALA A 166 61.63 40.70 -25.16
C ALA A 166 60.51 40.76 -24.10
N LEU A 167 60.30 39.63 -23.41
CA LEU A 167 59.40 39.54 -22.26
C LEU A 167 60.13 39.96 -20.98
N SER A 168 59.49 40.81 -20.18
CA SER A 168 59.89 41.04 -18.78
C SER A 168 59.20 40.03 -17.83
N PRO A 169 59.69 39.87 -16.58
CA PRO A 169 59.08 38.97 -15.60
C PRO A 169 57.60 39.25 -15.31
N SER A 170 57.16 40.52 -15.36
CA SER A 170 55.74 40.87 -15.18
C SER A 170 54.88 40.48 -16.39
N ASN A 171 55.41 40.62 -17.62
CA ASN A 171 54.69 40.17 -18.81
C ASN A 171 54.50 38.65 -18.82
N LEU A 172 55.52 37.90 -18.37
CA LEU A 172 55.45 36.45 -18.21
C LEU A 172 54.41 36.06 -17.16
N LEU A 173 54.36 36.76 -16.01
CA LEU A 173 53.33 36.55 -15.00
C LEU A 173 51.92 36.79 -15.55
N ALA A 174 51.69 37.92 -16.24
CA ALA A 174 50.39 38.23 -16.85
C ALA A 174 49.93 37.17 -17.87
N ALA A 175 50.85 36.65 -18.68
CA ALA A 175 50.55 35.56 -19.63
C ALA A 175 50.30 34.21 -18.93
N LEU A 176 50.91 33.96 -17.77
CA LEU A 176 50.65 32.77 -16.95
C LEU A 176 49.30 32.87 -16.22
N ASP A 177 49.01 33.99 -15.57
CA ASP A 177 47.75 34.23 -14.86
C ASP A 177 46.55 34.18 -15.83
N GLN A 178 46.67 34.70 -17.06
CA GLN A 178 45.62 34.55 -18.08
C GLN A 178 45.40 33.09 -18.48
N ARG A 179 46.46 32.28 -18.53
CA ARG A 179 46.40 30.88 -19.00
C ARG A 179 46.02 29.88 -17.91
N LEU A 180 46.31 30.19 -16.64
CA LEU A 180 46.17 29.27 -15.50
C LEU A 180 45.19 29.78 -14.42
N GLY A 181 44.66 30.99 -14.57
CA GLY A 181 44.00 31.74 -13.51
C GLY A 181 45.01 32.46 -12.61
N GLU A 182 44.59 33.55 -11.96
CA GLU A 182 45.44 34.29 -11.01
C GLU A 182 46.06 33.35 -9.97
N ARG A 183 47.39 33.42 -9.82
CA ARG A 183 48.17 32.59 -8.88
C ARG A 183 48.16 31.08 -9.21
N GLY A 184 47.73 30.70 -10.41
CA GLY A 184 47.85 29.35 -10.93
C GLY A 184 49.31 28.97 -11.26
N PRO A 185 49.68 27.68 -11.24
CA PRO A 185 48.89 26.53 -10.81
C PRO A 185 48.76 26.44 -9.28
N THR A 186 47.65 25.90 -8.78
CA THR A 186 47.47 25.62 -7.34
C THR A 186 48.43 24.53 -6.86
N GLU A 187 48.66 24.42 -5.55
CA GLU A 187 49.52 23.35 -4.98
C GLU A 187 49.07 21.94 -5.38
N TYR A 188 47.76 21.71 -5.54
CA TYR A 188 47.22 20.45 -6.07
C TYR A 188 47.67 20.18 -7.52
N ILE A 189 47.64 21.20 -8.38
CA ILE A 189 48.09 21.06 -9.77
C ILE A 189 49.62 20.96 -9.86
N LYS A 190 50.38 21.61 -8.95
CA LYS A 190 51.83 21.42 -8.84
C LYS A 190 52.18 19.99 -8.41
N ASP A 191 51.50 19.46 -7.39
CA ASP A 191 51.67 18.08 -6.94
C ASP A 191 51.38 17.10 -8.10
N LEU A 192 50.27 17.28 -8.80
CA LEU A 192 49.89 16.48 -9.96
C LEU A 192 50.92 16.54 -11.10
N LEU A 193 51.39 17.74 -11.48
CA LEU A 193 52.38 17.92 -12.55
C LEU A 193 53.77 17.38 -12.18
N SER A 194 54.09 17.28 -10.88
CA SER A 194 55.36 16.70 -10.41
C SER A 194 55.41 15.16 -10.44
N ARG A 195 54.30 14.48 -10.77
CA ARG A 195 54.22 13.02 -10.75
C ARG A 195 55.01 12.40 -11.92
N SER A 196 56.13 11.76 -11.60
CA SER A 196 57.07 11.15 -12.57
C SER A 196 56.53 9.96 -13.38
N THR A 197 55.32 9.46 -13.08
CA THR A 197 54.67 8.40 -13.84
C THR A 197 53.17 8.65 -13.96
N ALA A 198 52.56 8.17 -15.05
CA ALA A 198 51.11 8.23 -15.25
C ALA A 198 50.32 7.48 -14.14
N ALA A 199 50.92 6.47 -13.49
CA ALA A 199 50.32 5.78 -12.36
C ALA A 199 50.24 6.68 -11.12
N ALA A 200 51.32 7.39 -10.80
CA ALA A 200 51.33 8.37 -9.71
C ALA A 200 50.38 9.56 -10.00
N ALA A 201 50.26 10.00 -11.25
CA ALA A 201 49.30 11.03 -11.68
C ALA A 201 47.83 10.60 -11.46
N ARG A 202 47.44 9.40 -11.92
CA ARG A 202 46.09 8.86 -11.67
C ARG A 202 45.78 8.64 -10.19
N SER A 203 46.79 8.33 -9.39
CA SER A 203 46.64 8.21 -7.94
C SER A 203 46.33 9.56 -7.30
N ALA A 204 47.08 10.62 -7.64
CA ALA A 204 46.84 11.98 -7.17
C ALA A 204 45.49 12.58 -7.65
N LEU A 205 45.02 12.15 -8.83
CA LEU A 205 43.67 12.48 -9.34
C LEU A 205 42.53 11.65 -8.71
N GLY A 206 42.83 10.66 -7.86
CA GLY A 206 41.83 9.74 -7.29
C GLY A 206 41.27 8.68 -8.25
N ILE A 207 41.62 8.73 -9.54
CA ILE A 207 41.13 7.84 -10.62
C ILE A 207 41.73 6.41 -10.51
N ARG A 208 42.82 6.24 -9.75
CA ARG A 208 43.45 4.94 -9.45
C ARG A 208 43.76 4.12 -10.72
N THR A 209 43.13 2.96 -10.90
CA THR A 209 43.34 2.01 -12.00
C THR A 209 42.40 2.24 -13.19
N ALA A 210 41.28 2.94 -13.02
CA ALA A 210 40.21 3.06 -14.02
C ALA A 210 40.62 3.76 -15.34
N ALA A 211 41.80 4.38 -15.38
CA ALA A 211 42.41 4.97 -16.58
C ALA A 211 43.70 4.24 -17.02
N LEU A 212 43.74 2.91 -16.86
CA LEU A 212 44.65 1.98 -17.55
C LEU A 212 43.93 0.76 -18.13
N SER A 213 42.93 0.27 -17.41
CA SER A 213 42.19 -0.94 -17.72
C SER A 213 40.79 -0.79 -17.16
N ASP A 214 39.82 -1.48 -17.76
CA ASP A 214 38.63 -1.87 -17.03
C ASP A 214 39.07 -2.56 -15.72
N ALA A 215 38.51 -2.11 -14.60
CA ALA A 215 38.83 -2.60 -13.27
C ALA A 215 37.84 -3.69 -12.79
N GLY A 216 36.77 -3.94 -13.55
CA GLY A 216 35.65 -4.76 -13.14
C GLY A 216 34.75 -4.09 -12.09
N HIS A 217 33.66 -4.76 -11.77
CA HIS A 217 32.60 -4.26 -10.89
C HIS A 217 33.08 -3.96 -9.45
N GLY A 218 32.39 -3.05 -8.76
CA GLY A 218 32.56 -2.80 -7.32
C GLY A 218 33.68 -1.84 -6.92
N ASN A 219 34.37 -1.21 -7.90
CA ASN A 219 35.47 -0.27 -7.63
C ASN A 219 35.02 1.18 -7.32
N GLY A 220 33.72 1.50 -7.43
CA GLY A 220 33.16 2.81 -7.08
C GLY A 220 33.48 3.93 -8.06
N LEU A 221 33.67 3.60 -9.34
CA LEU A 221 33.87 4.54 -10.44
C LEU A 221 32.97 4.11 -11.61
N ASP A 222 31.91 4.89 -11.85
CA ASP A 222 30.62 4.50 -12.46
C ASP A 222 30.57 4.66 -13.99
N ALA A 223 31.63 4.22 -14.68
CA ALA A 223 31.65 4.10 -16.15
C ALA A 223 30.85 2.88 -16.68
N ASP A 224 30.46 1.97 -15.77
CA ASP A 224 29.81 0.69 -16.05
C ASP A 224 28.35 0.80 -16.54
N MET A 225 27.72 1.97 -16.41
CA MET A 225 26.34 2.20 -16.87
C MET A 225 26.18 2.58 -18.36
N LEU A 226 27.26 2.82 -19.13
CA LEU A 226 27.14 3.53 -20.42
C LEU A 226 27.62 2.82 -21.69
N ASP A 227 28.57 1.88 -21.65
CA ASP A 227 29.24 1.39 -22.88
C ASP A 227 28.70 0.08 -23.46
N GLY A 228 27.98 -0.71 -22.65
CA GLY A 228 27.37 -1.99 -23.02
C GLY A 228 28.34 -3.12 -23.40
N ARG A 229 29.66 -2.96 -23.29
CA ARG A 229 30.65 -3.99 -23.67
C ARG A 229 30.97 -4.96 -22.53
N GLN A 230 30.92 -4.50 -21.30
CA GLN A 230 30.98 -5.34 -20.09
C GLN A 230 29.61 -5.43 -19.39
N GLY A 231 28.54 -5.14 -20.13
CA GLY A 231 27.18 -5.18 -19.63
C GLY A 231 26.65 -6.60 -19.48
N ASP A 232 26.88 -7.23 -18.31
CA ASP A 232 26.16 -8.41 -17.81
C ASP A 232 24.63 -8.18 -17.64
N TRP A 233 24.14 -7.03 -18.11
CA TRP A 233 22.76 -6.54 -18.07
C TRP A 233 22.09 -6.47 -19.45
N TYR A 234 22.81 -6.71 -20.56
CA TYR A 234 22.24 -6.75 -21.91
C TYR A 234 21.51 -8.09 -22.19
N ARG A 235 20.37 -8.24 -21.50
CA ARG A 235 19.39 -9.34 -21.50
C ARG A 235 19.31 -10.18 -22.79
N ASP A 236 19.94 -11.36 -22.82
CA ASP A 236 19.66 -12.38 -23.84
C ASP A 236 18.54 -13.33 -23.40
N PHE A 237 17.32 -13.02 -23.84
CA PHE A 237 16.14 -13.84 -23.58
C PHE A 237 16.15 -15.23 -24.26
N ARG A 238 17.10 -15.54 -25.15
CA ARG A 238 17.11 -16.83 -25.88
C ARG A 238 17.77 -17.97 -25.13
N ASN A 239 18.62 -17.69 -24.14
CA ASN A 239 19.40 -18.68 -23.40
C ASN A 239 19.38 -18.50 -21.87
N MET A 240 18.75 -17.42 -21.36
CA MET A 240 18.71 -17.07 -19.93
C MET A 240 20.09 -16.85 -19.28
N LEU A 241 21.11 -16.54 -20.08
CA LEU A 241 22.38 -16.02 -19.57
C LEU A 241 22.28 -14.49 -19.41
N ASN A 242 23.01 -13.94 -18.44
CA ASN A 242 23.11 -12.51 -18.18
C ASN A 242 21.74 -11.77 -18.11
N VAL A 243 20.80 -12.42 -17.42
CA VAL A 243 19.64 -11.76 -16.81
C VAL A 243 19.86 -11.67 -15.29
N PRO A 244 19.31 -10.65 -14.60
CA PRO A 244 19.42 -10.55 -13.14
C PRO A 244 18.94 -11.82 -12.43
N GLN A 245 19.59 -12.20 -11.31
CA GLN A 245 19.28 -13.47 -10.61
C GLN A 245 17.82 -13.60 -10.18
N SER A 246 17.07 -12.50 -10.08
CA SER A 246 15.62 -12.53 -10.10
C SER A 246 15.02 -11.51 -11.07
N PHE A 247 14.30 -12.02 -12.09
CA PHE A 247 13.11 -11.35 -12.64
C PHE A 247 11.89 -11.57 -11.72
N LEU A 248 12.04 -12.45 -10.72
CA LEU A 248 11.02 -12.82 -9.75
C LEU A 248 11.00 -11.82 -8.59
N LEU A 249 9.82 -11.35 -8.21
CA LEU A 249 9.69 -10.52 -7.02
C LEU A 249 9.87 -11.40 -5.77
N PRO A 250 10.58 -10.97 -4.71
CA PRO A 250 10.61 -11.70 -3.45
C PRO A 250 9.19 -11.99 -2.94
N GLY A 251 8.94 -13.23 -2.53
CA GLY A 251 7.59 -13.72 -2.21
C GLY A 251 6.80 -14.31 -3.39
N GLN A 252 7.27 -14.17 -4.64
CA GLN A 252 6.62 -14.77 -5.81
C GLN A 252 6.77 -16.30 -5.81
N ILE A 253 5.66 -17.00 -6.02
CA ILE A 253 5.61 -18.45 -6.20
C ILE A 253 5.91 -18.82 -7.65
N VAL A 254 6.74 -19.84 -7.86
CA VAL A 254 7.12 -20.42 -9.15
C VAL A 254 6.99 -21.94 -9.10
N VAL A 255 6.46 -22.54 -10.17
CA VAL A 255 6.37 -24.00 -10.33
C VAL A 255 7.62 -24.51 -11.04
N MET A 256 8.36 -25.42 -10.41
CA MET A 256 9.63 -25.95 -10.89
C MET A 256 9.50 -27.40 -11.36
N ALA A 257 10.04 -27.67 -12.55
CA ALA A 257 10.21 -29.02 -13.10
C ALA A 257 11.50 -29.72 -12.63
N SER A 258 12.38 -29.02 -11.91
CA SER A 258 13.67 -29.53 -11.44
C SER A 258 13.53 -30.23 -10.08
N LEU A 259 14.39 -31.24 -9.86
CA LEU A 259 14.47 -31.98 -8.58
C LEU A 259 14.91 -31.11 -7.40
N TYR A 260 15.63 -30.02 -7.67
CA TYR A 260 16.12 -29.05 -6.70
C TYR A 260 15.81 -27.62 -7.19
N PRO A 261 15.57 -26.65 -6.29
CA PRO A 261 15.47 -25.25 -6.68
C PRO A 261 16.85 -24.72 -7.15
N PRO A 262 16.90 -23.88 -8.20
CA PRO A 262 18.09 -23.06 -8.48
C PRO A 262 18.32 -22.01 -7.39
N ASN A 263 19.51 -21.42 -7.34
CA ASN A 263 19.80 -20.27 -6.48
C ASN A 263 18.82 -19.12 -6.75
N GLY A 264 18.35 -18.45 -5.69
CA GLY A 264 17.26 -17.47 -5.75
C GLY A 264 15.87 -18.05 -5.49
N LEU A 265 15.72 -19.38 -5.36
CA LEU A 265 14.46 -20.04 -4.98
C LEU A 265 14.63 -20.93 -3.73
N LEU A 266 13.59 -20.97 -2.88
CA LEU A 266 13.43 -21.93 -1.78
C LEU A 266 12.20 -22.82 -2.03
N VAL A 267 12.21 -24.07 -1.55
CA VAL A 267 11.03 -24.96 -1.64
C VAL A 267 9.95 -24.49 -0.66
N CYS A 268 8.68 -24.62 -1.05
CA CYS A 268 7.53 -24.33 -0.18
C CYS A 268 7.13 -25.54 0.68
N ASP A 269 8.02 -25.95 1.59
CA ASP A 269 7.86 -27.11 2.50
C ASP A 269 7.41 -26.73 3.94
N GLY A 270 7.41 -25.44 4.27
CA GLY A 270 7.14 -24.89 5.61
C GLY A 270 8.39 -24.65 6.47
N ALA A 271 9.60 -24.79 5.92
CA ALA A 271 10.84 -24.59 6.65
C ALA A 271 10.93 -23.22 7.34
N GLU A 272 11.55 -23.22 8.52
CA GLU A 272 11.89 -22.02 9.26
C GLU A 272 13.24 -21.48 8.77
N ILE A 273 13.28 -20.20 8.39
CA ILE A 273 14.42 -19.55 7.72
C ILE A 273 14.77 -18.19 8.36
N SER A 274 16.03 -17.78 8.27
CA SER A 274 16.53 -16.56 8.91
C SER A 274 16.05 -15.27 8.21
N ARG A 275 15.46 -14.35 8.98
CA ARG A 275 15.08 -12.99 8.56
C ARG A 275 16.30 -12.19 8.06
N ALA A 276 17.47 -12.40 8.65
CA ALA A 276 18.70 -11.69 8.27
C ALA A 276 19.29 -12.18 6.94
N LYS A 277 19.18 -13.49 6.64
CA LYS A 277 19.65 -14.07 5.37
C LYS A 277 18.67 -13.80 4.21
N TYR A 278 17.37 -13.79 4.50
CA TYR A 278 16.29 -13.68 3.51
C TYR A 278 15.45 -12.42 3.77
N ALA A 279 16.11 -11.27 3.93
CA ALA A 279 15.48 -10.03 4.35
C ALA A 279 14.45 -9.48 3.36
N ALA A 280 14.67 -9.65 2.05
CA ALA A 280 13.74 -9.22 1.02
C ALA A 280 12.47 -10.09 1.01
N LEU A 281 12.61 -11.42 1.11
CA LEU A 281 11.49 -12.33 1.34
C LEU A 281 10.71 -12.00 2.63
N PHE A 282 11.39 -11.76 3.74
CA PHE A 282 10.73 -11.41 5.00
C PHE A 282 9.95 -10.09 4.90
N ALA A 283 10.49 -9.09 4.20
CA ALA A 283 9.78 -7.85 3.91
C ALA A 283 8.54 -8.04 3.01
N ALA A 284 8.54 -9.08 2.16
CA ALA A 284 7.43 -9.38 1.24
C ALA A 284 6.30 -10.22 1.87
N ILE A 285 6.62 -11.25 2.67
CA ILE A 285 5.62 -12.19 3.23
C ILE A 285 5.47 -12.14 4.77
N GLY A 286 6.34 -11.42 5.47
CA GLY A 286 6.31 -11.28 6.93
C GLY A 286 6.24 -12.63 7.65
N THR A 287 5.23 -12.79 8.50
CA THR A 287 4.97 -14.01 9.27
C THR A 287 3.68 -14.74 8.85
N VAL A 288 3.18 -14.50 7.63
CA VAL A 288 1.89 -15.05 7.14
C VAL A 288 1.80 -16.57 7.24
N TYR A 289 2.92 -17.28 7.03
CA TYR A 289 2.99 -18.74 7.06
C TYR A 289 3.56 -19.29 8.38
N GLY A 290 3.84 -18.42 9.35
CA GLY A 290 4.44 -18.74 10.64
C GLY A 290 5.50 -17.73 11.06
N ALA A 291 5.60 -17.50 12.38
CA ALA A 291 6.48 -16.49 12.96
C ALA A 291 7.92 -16.98 13.23
N GLY A 292 8.24 -18.26 12.94
CA GLY A 292 9.46 -18.91 13.38
C GLY A 292 9.62 -18.88 14.90
N ASP A 293 10.84 -18.56 15.35
CA ASP A 293 11.21 -18.27 16.74
C ASP A 293 10.55 -17.00 17.33
N GLY A 294 9.80 -16.25 16.51
CA GLY A 294 9.20 -14.95 16.85
C GLY A 294 10.14 -13.75 16.67
N SER A 295 11.45 -13.95 16.50
CA SER A 295 12.50 -12.94 16.62
C SER A 295 13.44 -12.88 15.41
N THR A 296 14.16 -13.95 15.11
CA THR A 296 15.24 -14.01 14.10
C THR A 296 14.88 -14.83 12.86
N THR A 297 13.80 -15.63 12.91
CA THR A 297 13.34 -16.51 11.83
C THR A 297 11.87 -16.32 11.46
N PHE A 298 11.45 -16.90 10.35
CA PHE A 298 10.07 -16.92 9.86
C PHE A 298 9.86 -18.15 8.98
N ASN A 299 8.61 -18.56 8.72
CA ASN A 299 8.33 -19.73 7.91
C ASN A 299 8.07 -19.38 6.45
N VAL A 300 8.59 -20.19 5.52
CA VAL A 300 8.13 -20.20 4.12
C VAL A 300 6.74 -20.85 4.01
N PRO A 301 6.00 -20.69 2.89
CA PRO A 301 4.75 -21.43 2.69
C PRO A 301 4.98 -22.94 2.77
N LYS A 302 4.01 -23.67 3.33
CA LYS A 302 3.95 -25.12 3.25
C LYS A 302 2.86 -25.54 2.26
N ILE A 303 3.23 -26.04 1.09
CA ILE A 303 2.29 -26.64 0.14
C ILE A 303 2.15 -28.14 0.43
N LYS A 304 0.93 -28.59 0.77
CA LYS A 304 0.63 -30.00 1.02
C LYS A 304 0.72 -30.80 -0.28
N GLU A 305 1.27 -32.01 -0.21
CA GLU A 305 1.32 -32.93 -1.35
C GLU A 305 -0.09 -33.18 -1.93
N GLY A 306 -0.20 -33.16 -3.26
CA GLY A 306 -1.46 -33.37 -3.98
C GLY A 306 -2.45 -32.19 -3.96
N THR A 307 -2.19 -31.13 -3.18
CA THR A 307 -3.08 -29.95 -3.16
C THR A 307 -2.82 -28.97 -4.31
N VAL A 308 -3.81 -28.13 -4.60
CA VAL A 308 -3.75 -27.08 -5.63
C VAL A 308 -3.90 -25.70 -5.00
N ILE A 309 -3.18 -24.71 -5.53
CA ILE A 309 -3.31 -23.32 -5.08
C ILE A 309 -4.60 -22.72 -5.65
N THR A 310 -5.46 -22.20 -4.79
CA THR A 310 -6.71 -21.51 -5.15
C THR A 310 -6.55 -19.99 -5.04
N HIS A 311 -7.32 -19.25 -5.83
CA HIS A 311 -7.37 -17.78 -5.75
C HIS A 311 -8.32 -17.34 -4.62
N THR A 312 -7.89 -16.36 -3.82
CA THR A 312 -8.74 -15.65 -2.84
C THR A 312 -8.77 -14.15 -3.13
N SER A 313 -9.96 -13.55 -3.02
CA SER A 313 -10.15 -12.09 -2.96
C SER A 313 -10.08 -11.53 -1.53
N ALA A 314 -10.10 -12.40 -0.51
CA ALA A 314 -9.96 -12.03 0.89
C ALA A 314 -8.50 -12.15 1.32
N ALA A 315 -7.83 -11.01 1.55
CA ALA A 315 -6.42 -10.95 1.94
C ALA A 315 -6.11 -11.70 3.24
N THR A 316 -7.07 -11.75 4.18
CA THR A 316 -6.96 -12.50 5.45
C THR A 316 -6.99 -14.02 5.30
N ALA A 317 -7.34 -14.54 4.12
CA ALA A 317 -7.29 -15.97 3.82
C ALA A 317 -5.97 -16.40 3.14
N VAL A 318 -5.07 -15.46 2.81
CA VAL A 318 -3.73 -15.80 2.28
C VAL A 318 -2.95 -16.57 3.35
N GLY A 319 -2.42 -17.73 2.99
CA GLY A 319 -1.75 -18.66 3.92
C GLY A 319 -2.67 -19.66 4.62
N SER A 320 -3.99 -19.53 4.48
CA SER A 320 -4.95 -20.51 5.02
C SER A 320 -5.14 -21.72 4.10
N TYR A 321 -5.72 -22.79 4.65
CA TYR A 321 -6.14 -23.98 3.92
C TYR A 321 -7.65 -24.16 4.04
N ASP A 322 -8.33 -24.29 2.90
CA ASP A 322 -9.64 -24.95 2.86
C ASP A 322 -9.42 -26.48 2.97
N PRO A 323 -10.29 -27.24 3.68
CA PRO A 323 -10.18 -28.70 3.76
C PRO A 323 -10.48 -29.40 2.42
N GLY A 324 -11.10 -28.72 1.47
CA GLY A 324 -11.72 -29.32 0.30
C GLY A 324 -13.03 -30.02 0.65
N GLN A 325 -13.97 -30.04 -0.28
CA GLN A 325 -15.20 -30.81 -0.17
C GLN A 325 -15.46 -31.58 -1.47
N VAL A 326 -16.13 -32.72 -1.35
CA VAL A 326 -16.72 -33.39 -2.51
C VAL A 326 -17.97 -32.58 -2.90
N ILE A 327 -18.08 -32.22 -4.18
CA ILE A 327 -19.23 -31.44 -4.68
C ILE A 327 -20.53 -32.19 -4.35
N SER A 328 -21.53 -31.47 -3.86
CA SER A 328 -22.82 -32.03 -3.47
C SER A 328 -23.47 -32.79 -4.63
N HIS A 329 -23.72 -34.08 -4.42
CA HIS A 329 -24.30 -34.99 -5.39
C HIS A 329 -25.07 -36.10 -4.66
N THR A 330 -25.89 -36.84 -5.40
CA THR A 330 -26.72 -37.93 -4.85
C THR A 330 -26.57 -39.19 -5.69
N HIS A 331 -26.67 -40.35 -5.04
CA HIS A 331 -26.75 -41.65 -5.70
C HIS A 331 -28.13 -42.26 -5.50
N GLY A 332 -28.65 -42.95 -6.52
CA GLY A 332 -29.87 -43.73 -6.40
C GLY A 332 -29.61 -45.03 -5.66
N ALA A 333 -30.13 -45.18 -4.45
CA ALA A 333 -30.10 -46.45 -3.72
C ALA A 333 -31.35 -47.27 -4.06
N SER A 334 -31.18 -48.39 -4.75
CA SER A 334 -32.23 -49.38 -4.97
C SER A 334 -32.01 -50.62 -4.12
N ALA A 335 -32.94 -50.91 -3.22
CA ALA A 335 -33.11 -52.26 -2.73
C ALA A 335 -33.76 -53.09 -3.84
N ALA A 336 -33.15 -54.22 -4.22
CA ALA A 336 -33.89 -55.26 -4.94
C ALA A 336 -35.07 -55.70 -4.06
N ALA A 337 -36.20 -56.06 -4.67
CA ALA A 337 -37.42 -56.39 -3.94
C ALA A 337 -37.16 -57.48 -2.89
N VAL A 338 -37.31 -57.10 -1.62
CA VAL A 338 -37.31 -57.89 -0.37
C VAL A 338 -36.83 -59.34 -0.52
N GLY A 339 -35.59 -59.62 -0.11
CA GLY A 339 -35.16 -60.99 0.15
C GLY A 339 -36.02 -61.64 1.25
N ASP A 340 -36.28 -62.95 1.12
CA ASP A 340 -37.28 -63.69 1.89
C ASP A 340 -37.30 -63.35 3.38
N HIS A 341 -38.46 -62.86 3.85
CA HIS A 341 -38.83 -62.86 5.26
C HIS A 341 -40.34 -63.10 5.42
N ALA A 342 -40.73 -63.68 6.55
CA ALA A 342 -42.10 -64.13 6.80
C ALA A 342 -42.65 -63.58 8.12
N HIS A 343 -43.95 -63.27 8.13
CA HIS A 343 -44.69 -62.94 9.33
C HIS A 343 -45.42 -64.19 9.87
N TYR A 344 -45.28 -64.46 11.17
CA TYR A 344 -46.00 -65.53 11.86
C TYR A 344 -47.09 -64.95 12.76
N THR A 345 -48.34 -65.28 12.48
CA THR A 345 -49.51 -64.95 13.32
C THR A 345 -50.07 -66.22 13.94
N ALA A 346 -50.16 -66.27 15.27
CA ALA A 346 -50.75 -67.38 16.02
C ALA A 346 -52.15 -67.02 16.53
N ILE A 347 -53.08 -67.99 16.46
CA ILE A 347 -54.45 -67.87 16.97
C ILE A 347 -54.62 -68.93 18.06
N ASN A 348 -55.03 -68.53 19.26
CA ASN A 348 -55.37 -69.47 20.34
C ASN A 348 -56.82 -69.96 20.19
N ALA A 349 -57.10 -71.19 20.63
CA ALA A 349 -58.42 -71.81 20.50
C ALA A 349 -59.53 -71.01 21.21
N ALA A 350 -60.73 -71.03 20.62
CA ALA A 350 -61.92 -70.38 21.18
C ALA A 350 -62.39 -71.04 22.49
N GLY A 351 -62.93 -70.24 23.41
CA GLY A 351 -63.39 -70.71 24.72
C GLY A 351 -64.73 -71.46 24.67
N ASN A 352 -64.85 -72.49 25.52
CA ASN A 352 -66.04 -73.31 25.62
C ASN A 352 -67.28 -72.49 26.05
N HIS A 353 -68.39 -72.67 25.34
CA HIS A 353 -69.70 -72.11 25.70
C HIS A 353 -70.82 -73.09 25.30
N ALA A 354 -72.01 -72.94 25.88
CA ALA A 354 -73.12 -73.88 25.74
C ALA A 354 -74.49 -73.18 25.69
N HIS A 355 -75.49 -73.86 25.15
CA HIS A 355 -76.89 -73.42 25.12
C HIS A 355 -77.76 -74.32 26.00
N GLY A 356 -78.71 -73.74 26.73
CA GLY A 356 -79.67 -74.47 27.55
C GLY A 356 -81.03 -74.63 26.86
N ALA A 357 -81.71 -75.75 27.12
CA ALA A 357 -83.08 -76.01 26.70
C ALA A 357 -83.84 -76.71 27.84
N SER A 358 -85.16 -76.52 27.92
CA SER A 358 -86.02 -77.15 28.93
C SER A 358 -87.45 -77.34 28.41
N ALA A 359 -88.19 -78.26 29.05
CA ALA A 359 -89.62 -78.48 28.83
C ALA A 359 -90.31 -78.64 30.19
N GLY A 360 -91.49 -78.03 30.34
CA GLY A 360 -92.29 -78.11 31.58
C GLY A 360 -93.26 -79.29 31.58
N ALA A 361 -93.64 -79.76 32.77
CA ALA A 361 -94.67 -80.79 32.93
C ALA A 361 -96.08 -80.22 32.68
N ALA A 362 -96.97 -81.02 32.08
CA ALA A 362 -98.38 -80.68 31.92
C ALA A 362 -99.16 -80.98 33.22
N GLY A 363 -100.15 -80.16 33.56
CA GLY A 363 -100.98 -80.34 34.75
C GLY A 363 -102.06 -81.41 34.60
N ASP A 364 -102.53 -81.94 35.73
CA ASP A 364 -103.65 -82.89 35.80
C ASP A 364 -104.95 -82.27 35.27
N HIS A 365 -105.86 -83.10 34.75
CA HIS A 365 -107.18 -82.69 34.26
C HIS A 365 -108.31 -83.60 34.79
N ALA A 366 -109.55 -83.10 34.76
CA ALA A 366 -110.72 -83.76 35.34
C ALA A 366 -111.92 -83.78 34.38
N HIS A 367 -112.81 -84.75 34.58
CA HIS A 367 -114.06 -84.92 33.83
C HIS A 367 -115.28 -84.83 34.77
N TYR A 368 -116.39 -84.28 34.27
CA TYR A 368 -117.63 -84.08 35.00
C TYR A 368 -118.84 -84.58 34.19
N ALA A 369 -119.93 -84.96 34.88
CA ALA A 369 -121.18 -85.42 34.27
C ALA A 369 -122.40 -84.85 35.03
N TRP A 370 -123.56 -84.78 34.37
CA TRP A 370 -124.79 -84.11 34.84
C TRP A 370 -126.06 -84.82 34.32
N THR A 371 -127.21 -84.50 34.91
CA THR A 371 -128.56 -84.89 34.44
C THR A 371 -129.51 -83.68 34.50
N ASP A 372 -130.60 -83.70 33.74
CA ASP A 372 -131.49 -82.55 33.49
C ASP A 372 -132.85 -82.62 34.24
N ALA A 373 -133.69 -81.60 34.05
CA ALA A 373 -134.84 -81.25 34.90
C ALA A 373 -136.21 -81.37 34.22
N GLN A 374 -137.28 -81.53 35.01
CA GLN A 374 -138.66 -81.76 34.55
C GLN A 374 -139.65 -80.68 35.08
N GLY A 375 -140.87 -80.61 34.51
CA GLY A 375 -141.68 -79.37 34.39
C GLY A 375 -142.89 -79.11 35.32
N HIS A 376 -143.80 -78.23 34.84
CA HIS A 376 -144.68 -77.28 35.57
C HIS A 376 -146.10 -77.77 36.00
N HIS A 377 -146.74 -77.08 36.97
CA HIS A 377 -148.08 -77.39 37.57
C HIS A 377 -148.73 -76.18 38.32
N ALA A 378 -150.07 -75.94 38.24
CA ALA A 378 -150.80 -74.79 38.88
C ALA A 378 -152.36 -74.98 39.04
N HIS A 379 -153.06 -74.16 39.88
CA HIS A 379 -154.54 -74.20 40.23
C HIS A 379 -155.16 -72.80 40.62
N GLY A 380 -156.48 -72.65 40.97
CA GLY A 380 -157.13 -71.35 41.37
C GLY A 380 -158.61 -71.36 41.92
N GLY A 381 -159.20 -70.21 42.34
CA GLY A 381 -160.57 -70.08 42.96
C GLY A 381 -161.14 -68.64 43.28
N SER A 382 -162.36 -68.49 43.86
CA SER A 382 -163.05 -67.17 44.10
C SER A 382 -164.21 -67.12 45.16
N THR A 383 -164.71 -65.91 45.55
CA THR A 383 -165.81 -65.65 46.54
C THR A 383 -166.68 -64.37 46.25
N SER A 384 -167.66 -63.99 47.11
CA SER A 384 -168.79 -63.05 46.84
C SER A 384 -168.95 -61.82 47.80
N ALA A 385 -170.08 -61.07 47.75
CA ALA A 385 -170.22 -59.66 48.24
C ALA A 385 -171.58 -59.23 48.87
N SER A 386 -171.57 -58.39 49.93
CA SER A 386 -172.44 -57.17 50.14
C SER A 386 -172.23 -56.50 51.54
N GLY A 387 -172.62 -55.21 51.71
CA GLY A 387 -172.65 -54.44 52.99
C GLY A 387 -172.43 -52.90 52.84
N ASP A 388 -173.24 -52.01 53.44
CA ASP A 388 -173.31 -50.57 53.07
C ASP A 388 -173.67 -49.58 54.25
N HIS A 389 -173.40 -48.26 54.16
CA HIS A 389 -173.59 -47.25 55.24
C HIS A 389 -173.56 -45.73 54.85
N GLN A 390 -174.22 -44.81 55.62
CA GLN A 390 -174.13 -43.32 55.53
C GLN A 390 -174.60 -42.54 56.81
N HIS A 391 -174.25 -41.23 56.95
CA HIS A 391 -174.98 -40.14 57.67
C HIS A 391 -174.28 -38.72 57.49
N PRO A 392 -174.88 -37.54 57.87
CA PRO A 392 -174.69 -36.28 57.08
C PRO A 392 -174.23 -34.95 57.78
N GLY A 393 -173.59 -34.04 57.01
CA GLY A 393 -173.65 -32.55 57.15
C GLY A 393 -172.32 -31.75 56.99
N VAL A 394 -172.28 -30.41 56.74
CA VAL A 394 -173.30 -29.45 56.22
C VAL A 394 -172.65 -28.10 55.72
N ILE A 395 -173.43 -27.27 54.98
CA ILE A 395 -173.19 -25.88 54.42
C ILE A 395 -172.79 -24.80 55.48
N PRO A 396 -172.18 -23.59 55.17
CA PRO A 396 -172.28 -22.79 53.91
C PRO A 396 -171.10 -21.87 53.44
N SER A 397 -171.24 -21.28 52.22
CA SER A 397 -170.76 -19.93 51.78
C SER A 397 -169.23 -19.65 51.72
N SER A 398 -168.71 -18.62 51.02
CA SER A 398 -169.20 -17.81 49.87
C SER A 398 -167.97 -17.26 49.11
N VAL A 399 -167.91 -17.33 47.78
CA VAL A 399 -168.34 -16.31 46.77
C VAL A 399 -167.67 -14.92 46.92
N ILE A 400 -167.41 -14.26 45.78
CA ILE A 400 -166.89 -12.88 45.60
C ILE A 400 -165.36 -12.83 45.80
N ASN A 401 -164.61 -13.15 44.74
CA ASN A 401 -164.07 -12.20 43.74
C ASN A 401 -162.89 -11.38 44.28
N GLY A 402 -161.73 -11.31 43.62
CA GLY A 402 -161.46 -11.64 42.22
C GLY A 402 -161.61 -10.41 41.31
N TYR A 403 -160.88 -10.41 40.19
CA TYR A 403 -160.39 -9.23 39.47
C TYR A 403 -159.37 -8.42 40.29
N GLY A 404 -158.30 -7.88 39.69
CA GLY A 404 -158.00 -7.81 38.25
C GLY A 404 -157.51 -6.42 37.85
N ILE A 405 -157.34 -6.11 36.57
CA ILE A 405 -157.71 -6.85 35.37
C ILE A 405 -156.40 -7.08 34.60
N TYR A 406 -155.94 -8.34 34.58
CA TYR A 406 -154.51 -8.66 34.73
C TYR A 406 -154.02 -8.25 36.15
N ARG A 407 -153.17 -9.07 36.81
CA ARG A 407 -153.01 -9.31 38.29
C ARG A 407 -153.45 -10.75 38.58
N GLU A 408 -152.86 -11.53 39.51
CA GLU A 408 -151.79 -11.26 40.48
C GLU A 408 -151.23 -12.61 41.03
N ARG A 409 -150.03 -12.57 41.64
CA ARG A 409 -149.50 -13.47 42.70
C ARG A 409 -149.28 -14.96 42.34
N ASP A 410 -148.24 -15.64 42.82
CA ASP A 410 -147.58 -15.77 44.15
C ASP A 410 -148.33 -16.66 45.15
N ASN A 411 -147.55 -17.55 45.79
CA ASN A 411 -147.69 -18.16 47.13
C ASN A 411 -149.00 -18.80 47.66
N ASP A 412 -148.78 -19.90 48.40
CA ASP A 412 -149.39 -20.32 49.69
C ASP A 412 -150.92 -20.29 49.95
N ALA A 413 -151.37 -21.36 50.63
CA ALA A 413 -152.43 -21.42 51.67
C ALA A 413 -153.84 -20.84 51.34
N ALA A 414 -154.87 -21.69 51.17
CA ALA A 414 -155.78 -22.22 52.24
C ALA A 414 -156.97 -21.28 52.58
N PRO A 415 -157.97 -21.68 53.42
CA PRO A 415 -158.42 -23.02 53.87
C PRO A 415 -159.68 -23.43 53.04
N SER A 416 -160.83 -24.02 53.44
CA SER A 416 -161.49 -24.64 54.64
C SER A 416 -162.78 -25.33 54.12
N ASP A 417 -163.41 -26.39 54.64
CA ASP A 417 -163.09 -27.45 55.63
C ASP A 417 -164.06 -28.67 55.37
N GLY A 418 -164.27 -29.58 56.33
CA GLY A 418 -165.07 -30.84 56.17
C GLY A 418 -166.61 -30.68 56.25
N TRP A 419 -167.43 -31.73 56.03
CA TRP A 419 -167.33 -33.12 56.54
C TRP A 419 -167.93 -34.23 55.59
N THR A 420 -168.01 -35.49 56.05
CA THR A 420 -168.38 -36.73 55.30
C THR A 420 -169.78 -37.29 55.69
N GLY A 421 -170.33 -38.42 55.20
CA GLY A 421 -169.91 -39.52 54.27
C GLY A 421 -171.15 -40.28 53.70
N ALA A 422 -171.15 -41.54 53.21
CA ALA A 422 -170.18 -42.65 53.08
C ALA A 422 -170.72 -43.74 52.07
N GLY A 423 -170.27 -45.01 52.07
CA GLY A 423 -170.83 -46.12 51.23
C GLY A 423 -170.06 -47.47 51.17
N GLY A 424 -170.43 -48.38 50.25
CA GLY A 424 -169.79 -49.70 49.93
C GLY A 424 -170.04 -50.17 48.47
N ASN A 425 -169.72 -51.39 47.97
CA ASN A 425 -168.95 -52.54 48.49
C ASN A 425 -168.42 -53.48 47.34
N HIS A 426 -167.99 -54.73 47.60
CA HIS A 426 -167.03 -55.47 46.74
C HIS A 426 -167.07 -57.03 46.79
N ALA A 427 -166.46 -57.72 45.80
CA ALA A 427 -166.19 -59.18 45.68
C ALA A 427 -164.72 -59.47 45.24
N HIS A 428 -164.24 -60.74 45.26
CA HIS A 428 -162.84 -61.12 44.93
C HIS A 428 -162.65 -62.47 44.18
N SER A 429 -161.52 -62.60 43.45
CA SER A 429 -161.03 -63.85 42.83
C SER A 429 -159.49 -63.89 42.78
N PHE A 430 -158.88 -65.09 42.68
CA PHE A 430 -157.41 -65.23 42.61
C PHE A 430 -156.93 -66.48 41.83
N GLY A 431 -155.64 -66.47 41.45
CA GLY A 431 -154.89 -67.60 40.88
C GLY A 431 -153.42 -67.55 41.32
N THR A 432 -152.62 -68.55 40.96
CA THR A 432 -151.21 -68.66 41.39
C THR A 432 -150.26 -68.97 40.23
N ASP A 433 -149.20 -68.17 40.08
CA ASP A 433 -148.05 -68.48 39.22
C ASP A 433 -147.08 -69.47 39.92
N GLY A 434 -146.52 -70.41 39.16
CA GLY A 434 -145.62 -71.44 39.69
C GLY A 434 -144.13 -71.10 39.50
N ALA A 435 -143.34 -71.21 40.57
CA ALA A 435 -141.90 -70.95 40.55
C ALA A 435 -141.09 -71.98 41.37
N GLY A 436 -139.88 -72.30 40.92
CA GLY A 436 -138.89 -73.11 41.64
C GLY A 436 -138.46 -74.40 40.93
N SER A 437 -137.17 -74.51 40.63
CA SER A 437 -136.50 -75.74 40.12
C SER A 437 -135.11 -75.84 40.75
N HIS A 438 -134.62 -77.06 41.02
CA HIS A 438 -133.31 -77.30 41.62
C HIS A 438 -132.75 -78.69 41.26
N GLY A 439 -131.45 -78.90 41.52
CA GLY A 439 -130.74 -80.17 41.31
C GLY A 439 -129.45 -80.23 42.13
N HIS A 440 -128.80 -81.41 42.16
CA HIS A 440 -127.62 -81.70 42.99
C HIS A 440 -126.46 -82.28 42.17
N ASN A 441 -125.24 -82.26 42.72
CA ASN A 441 -124.02 -82.73 42.04
C ASN A 441 -123.44 -84.02 42.67
N ILE A 442 -122.54 -84.67 41.92
CA ILE A 442 -121.72 -85.82 42.33
C ILE A 442 -120.28 -85.56 41.82
N SER A 443 -119.25 -86.04 42.53
CA SER A 443 -117.84 -85.81 42.19
C SER A 443 -117.02 -87.11 42.22
N MET A 444 -115.95 -87.17 41.42
CA MET A 444 -114.94 -88.24 41.40
C MET A 444 -113.54 -87.63 41.25
N ASN A 445 -112.50 -88.30 41.78
CA ASN A 445 -111.12 -87.81 41.75
C ASN A 445 -110.35 -88.25 40.48
N GLY A 446 -109.36 -87.44 40.06
CA GLY A 446 -108.58 -87.64 38.83
C GLY A 446 -107.32 -88.52 38.96
N VAL A 447 -106.55 -88.60 37.86
CA VAL A 447 -105.32 -89.40 37.69
C VAL A 447 -104.19 -88.53 37.14
N GLY A 448 -102.94 -88.76 37.56
CA GLY A 448 -101.88 -87.74 37.55
C GLY A 448 -100.82 -87.73 36.43
N ASN A 449 -100.03 -86.66 36.49
CA ASN A 449 -98.91 -86.17 35.66
C ASN A 449 -97.86 -87.19 35.12
N HIS A 450 -97.24 -86.85 33.97
CA HIS A 450 -96.12 -87.56 33.33
C HIS A 450 -95.17 -86.59 32.57
N THR A 451 -93.96 -87.04 32.19
CA THR A 451 -92.92 -86.19 31.59
C THR A 451 -92.14 -86.86 30.44
N HIS A 452 -91.41 -86.06 29.64
CA HIS A 452 -90.51 -86.50 28.56
C HIS A 452 -89.14 -85.81 28.68
N GLY A 453 -88.09 -86.43 28.12
CA GLY A 453 -86.72 -85.87 28.09
C GLY A 453 -86.26 -85.46 26.69
N ILE A 454 -85.33 -84.50 26.62
CA ILE A 454 -84.70 -84.00 25.39
C ILE A 454 -83.19 -84.00 25.58
N GLY A 455 -82.42 -84.39 24.56
CA GLY A 455 -80.96 -84.31 24.54
C GLY A 455 -80.47 -83.53 23.32
N ILE A 456 -79.38 -82.78 23.49
CA ILE A 456 -78.67 -82.05 22.43
C ILE A 456 -77.20 -82.48 22.50
N ALA A 457 -76.59 -82.79 21.35
CA ALA A 457 -75.21 -83.27 21.28
C ALA A 457 -74.18 -82.12 21.32
N GLU A 458 -72.96 -82.44 21.75
CA GLU A 458 -71.84 -81.52 21.90
C GLU A 458 -71.18 -81.19 20.53
N GLY A 459 -70.89 -79.90 20.29
CA GLY A 459 -70.11 -79.44 19.12
C GLY A 459 -70.92 -78.78 18.00
N GLY A 460 -71.08 -77.45 18.06
CA GLY A 460 -71.56 -76.63 16.95
C GLY A 460 -70.41 -75.98 16.18
N ASN A 461 -70.35 -76.18 14.85
CA ASN A 461 -69.30 -75.63 13.99
C ASN A 461 -69.30 -74.09 13.96
N HIS A 462 -68.13 -73.48 14.18
CA HIS A 462 -67.84 -72.08 13.86
C HIS A 462 -66.36 -71.90 13.47
N VAL A 463 -66.02 -70.79 12.82
CA VAL A 463 -64.69 -70.51 12.24
C VAL A 463 -64.33 -69.03 12.46
N HIS A 464 -63.04 -68.72 12.54
CA HIS A 464 -62.51 -67.35 12.54
C HIS A 464 -61.51 -67.17 11.38
N ASP A 465 -61.65 -66.08 10.62
CA ASP A 465 -60.66 -65.63 9.65
C ASP A 465 -59.64 -64.66 10.29
N VAL A 466 -58.40 -64.67 9.79
CA VAL A 466 -57.37 -63.66 10.08
C VAL A 466 -56.72 -63.22 8.77
N ASP A 467 -56.76 -61.93 8.48
CA ASP A 467 -56.22 -61.37 7.25
C ASP A 467 -54.82 -60.75 7.45
N HIS A 468 -53.82 -61.38 6.84
CA HIS A 468 -52.43 -60.92 6.85
C HIS A 468 -52.10 -59.82 5.82
N ARG A 469 -53.06 -59.38 4.99
CA ARG A 469 -52.86 -58.29 4.00
C ARG A 469 -52.53 -56.92 4.63
N GLY A 470 -52.62 -56.83 5.95
CA GLY A 470 -52.22 -55.67 6.77
C GLY A 470 -50.88 -55.84 7.49
N ALA A 471 -49.82 -56.29 6.81
CA ALA A 471 -48.45 -56.03 7.27
C ALA A 471 -48.22 -54.50 7.22
N GLY A 472 -48.54 -53.82 8.33
CA GLY A 472 -48.53 -52.35 8.43
C GLY A 472 -47.18 -51.74 8.04
N ALA A 473 -47.21 -50.47 7.62
CA ALA A 473 -46.06 -49.77 7.05
C ALA A 473 -44.79 -49.93 7.90
N HIS A 474 -43.86 -50.76 7.41
CA HIS A 474 -42.59 -51.07 8.05
C HIS A 474 -41.44 -50.32 7.34
N ALA A 475 -40.34 -50.11 8.05
CA ALA A 475 -39.18 -49.40 7.56
C ALA A 475 -37.94 -50.29 7.56
N HIS A 476 -37.10 -50.14 6.53
CA HIS A 476 -35.76 -50.71 6.50
C HIS A 476 -34.72 -49.61 6.75
N THR A 477 -33.81 -49.83 7.69
CA THR A 477 -32.65 -48.95 7.90
C THR A 477 -31.64 -49.17 6.77
N ILE A 478 -31.48 -48.18 5.88
CA ILE A 478 -30.41 -48.18 4.88
C ILE A 478 -29.23 -47.36 5.42
N THR A 479 -28.12 -48.04 5.70
CA THR A 479 -26.86 -47.40 6.13
C THR A 479 -25.97 -47.18 4.92
N VAL A 480 -25.75 -45.91 4.54
CA VAL A 480 -24.73 -45.53 3.56
C VAL A 480 -23.42 -45.28 4.32
N ASN A 481 -22.45 -46.18 4.15
CA ASN A 481 -21.11 -46.02 4.74
C ASN A 481 -20.32 -44.90 4.05
N ALA A 482 -19.41 -44.26 4.77
CA ALA A 482 -18.50 -43.28 4.18
C ALA A 482 -17.58 -43.95 3.14
N ALA A 483 -17.39 -43.28 2.00
CA ALA A 483 -16.53 -43.72 0.91
C ALA A 483 -15.66 -42.54 0.42
N GLY A 484 -14.34 -42.73 0.42
CA GLY A 484 -13.36 -41.69 0.08
C GLY A 484 -12.06 -41.86 0.86
N GLY A 485 -11.10 -40.96 0.61
CA GLY A 485 -9.92 -40.76 1.45
C GLY A 485 -10.15 -39.67 2.51
N ILE A 486 -9.09 -39.30 3.23
CA ILE A 486 -9.10 -38.18 4.19
C ILE A 486 -9.12 -36.80 3.50
N ASP A 487 -8.57 -36.70 2.28
CA ASP A 487 -8.46 -35.48 1.49
C ASP A 487 -9.05 -35.71 0.08
N ASN A 488 -9.73 -34.72 -0.50
CA ASN A 488 -10.26 -34.77 -1.86
C ASN A 488 -9.21 -34.28 -2.89
N LEU A 489 -8.21 -35.11 -3.17
CA LEU A 489 -7.06 -34.73 -4.00
C LEU A 489 -7.30 -34.95 -5.52
N PRO A 490 -6.98 -33.97 -6.39
CA PRO A 490 -7.03 -34.16 -7.84
C PRO A 490 -5.91 -35.05 -8.36
N ALA A 491 -6.17 -35.76 -9.46
CA ALA A 491 -5.13 -36.46 -10.22
C ALA A 491 -4.31 -35.46 -11.06
N GLY A 492 -2.98 -35.60 -11.10
CA GLY A 492 -2.12 -34.70 -11.86
C GLY A 492 -0.63 -35.06 -11.83
N LEU A 493 0.17 -34.32 -12.61
CA LEU A 493 1.62 -34.38 -12.61
C LEU A 493 2.18 -33.67 -11.36
N ARG A 494 3.22 -34.24 -10.75
CA ARG A 494 3.90 -33.67 -9.58
C ARG A 494 5.01 -32.71 -10.02
N MET A 495 5.00 -31.49 -9.50
CA MET A 495 6.02 -30.45 -9.69
C MET A 495 6.23 -29.71 -8.38
N THR A 496 7.40 -29.10 -8.20
CA THR A 496 7.78 -28.46 -6.92
C THR A 496 7.34 -27.00 -6.92
N TYR A 497 6.62 -26.56 -5.89
CA TYR A 497 6.37 -25.14 -5.66
C TYR A 497 7.55 -24.51 -4.92
N CYS A 498 8.08 -23.42 -5.46
CA CYS A 498 9.20 -22.67 -4.89
C CYS A 498 8.84 -21.19 -4.73
N ILE A 499 9.52 -20.49 -3.81
CA ILE A 499 9.35 -19.06 -3.53
C ILE A 499 10.67 -18.31 -3.76
N ALA A 500 10.59 -17.15 -4.42
CA ALA A 500 11.75 -16.28 -4.66
C ALA A 500 12.11 -15.45 -3.41
N TYR A 501 13.41 -15.21 -3.17
CA TYR A 501 13.90 -14.64 -1.91
C TYR A 501 14.79 -13.40 -2.01
#